data_AF-A0A535NDB0-F1
#
_entry.id   AF-A0A535NDB0-F1
#
_cell.length_a   1.000
_cell.length_b   1.000
_cell.length_c   1.000
_cell.angle_alpha   90.00
_cell.angle_beta   90.00
_cell.angle_gamma   90.00
#
_symmetry.space_group_name_H-M   'P 1'
#
loop_
_entity.id
_entity.type
_entity.pdbx_description
1 polymer ?
#
loop_
_entity_poly.entity_id
_entity_poly.type
_entity_poly.pdbx_seq_one_letter_code
_entity_poly.pdbx_strand_id
1 'polypeptide(L)'
;MAKWNPLALKLLMWVMGVLLVMGSGLGFIGGSFFPFDTWAGVTASVAGVAFGAGVMIAGFDPERNVSWVRALVLYAILQVVYQIFSQVTIARFDIVSFIIAILVAALLIFLYPNKAELMMQSGGMKSGGMKPGDMKARA
;
A
#
# COMPACT_ATOMS: atom_id res chain seq x y z
N MET A 1 -5.49 -21.01 17.25
CA MET A 1 -5.03 -19.71 16.70
C MET A 1 -3.68 -19.94 16.05
N ALA A 2 -3.59 -19.76 14.73
CA ALA A 2 -2.34 -20.00 14.00
C ALA A 2 -1.25 -19.07 14.55
N LYS A 3 -0.11 -19.65 14.95
CA LYS A 3 1.06 -18.92 15.41
C LYS A 3 1.53 -18.03 14.24
N TRP A 4 1.31 -16.73 14.40
CA TRP A 4 1.65 -15.74 13.39
C TRP A 4 3.16 -15.75 13.14
N ASN A 5 3.59 -15.82 11.88
CA ASN A 5 5.00 -15.83 11.53
C ASN A 5 5.44 -14.43 11.07
N PRO A 6 6.14 -13.64 11.91
CA PRO A 6 6.58 -12.29 11.56
C PRO A 6 7.44 -12.26 10.30
N LEU A 7 8.17 -13.33 10.01
CA LEU A 7 8.97 -13.43 8.80
C LEU A 7 8.11 -13.46 7.54
N ALA A 8 6.91 -14.04 7.60
CA ALA A 8 6.04 -14.16 6.42
C ALA A 8 5.46 -12.81 5.98
N LEU A 9 5.12 -11.91 6.92
CA LEU A 9 4.69 -10.55 6.56
C LEU A 9 5.86 -9.74 5.96
N LYS A 10 7.05 -9.82 6.55
CA LYS A 10 8.24 -9.14 6.05
C LYS A 10 8.58 -9.60 4.62
N LEU A 11 8.59 -10.92 4.41
CA LEU A 11 8.79 -11.53 3.09
C LEU A 11 7.71 -11.12 2.09
N LEU A 12 6.44 -11.11 2.50
CA LEU A 12 5.33 -10.70 1.63
C LEU A 12 5.52 -9.24 1.16
N MET A 13 5.83 -8.32 2.07
CA MET A 13 6.10 -6.92 1.72
C MET A 13 7.31 -6.79 0.80
N TRP A 14 8.38 -7.54 1.06
CA TRP A 14 9.55 -7.57 0.19
C TRP A 14 9.24 -8.06 -1.23
N VAL A 15 8.58 -9.22 -1.34
CA VAL A 15 8.17 -9.79 -2.63
C VAL A 15 7.27 -8.81 -3.39
N MET A 16 6.30 -8.21 -2.71
CA MET A 16 5.43 -7.20 -3.33
C MET A 16 6.21 -5.97 -3.78
N GLY A 17 7.13 -5.46 -2.97
CA GLY A 17 8.00 -4.36 -3.36
C GLY A 17 8.78 -4.68 -4.63
N VAL A 18 9.34 -5.88 -4.74
CA VAL A 18 10.12 -6.31 -5.93
C VAL A 18 9.22 -6.40 -7.15
N LEU A 19 8.04 -7.02 -7.01
CA LEU A 19 7.06 -7.12 -8.10
C LEU A 19 6.60 -5.74 -8.57
N LEU A 20 6.38 -4.80 -7.66
CA LEU A 20 6.00 -3.43 -7.97
C LEU A 20 7.11 -2.70 -8.73
N VAL A 21 8.36 -2.79 -8.27
CA VAL A 21 9.51 -2.18 -8.96
C VAL A 21 9.71 -2.79 -10.35
N MET A 22 9.70 -4.12 -10.45
CA MET A 22 9.87 -4.85 -11.71
C MET A 22 8.74 -4.56 -12.69
N GLY A 23 7.49 -4.62 -12.24
CA GLY A 23 6.32 -4.32 -13.06
C GLY A 23 6.30 -2.87 -13.56
N SER A 24 6.74 -1.93 -12.72
CA SER A 24 6.86 -0.51 -13.10
C SER A 24 8.01 -0.25 -14.08
N GLY A 25 9.11 -0.99 -13.95
CA GLY A 25 10.23 -0.97 -14.90
C GLY A 25 9.88 -1.59 -16.25
N LEU A 26 9.10 -2.67 -16.28
CA LEU A 26 8.62 -3.30 -17.52
C LEU A 26 7.57 -2.44 -18.25
N GLY A 27 6.74 -1.70 -17.51
CA GLY A 27 5.83 -0.68 -18.06
C GLY A 27 6.55 0.48 -18.77
N PHE A 28 7.85 0.65 -18.56
CA PHE A 28 8.69 1.61 -19.28
C PHE A 28 8.94 1.21 -20.75
N ILE A 29 8.85 -0.09 -21.07
CA ILE A 29 9.17 -0.66 -22.39
C ILE A 29 7.88 -0.92 -23.22
N GLY A 30 6.76 -1.24 -22.56
CA GLY A 30 5.46 -1.45 -23.20
C GLY A 30 4.55 -0.24 -23.03
N GLY A 31 4.56 0.65 -24.03
CA GLY A 31 3.97 2.00 -23.97
C GLY A 31 2.57 2.14 -23.35
N SER A 32 2.41 3.21 -22.56
CA SER A 32 1.14 3.70 -22.02
C SER A 32 0.21 4.11 -23.17
N PHE A 33 -0.98 3.50 -23.27
CA PHE A 33 -1.99 3.85 -24.28
C PHE A 33 -2.62 5.25 -24.04
N PHE A 34 -2.48 5.81 -22.83
CA PHE A 34 -2.80 7.20 -22.50
C PHE A 34 -1.75 7.75 -21.51
N PRO A 35 -0.99 8.79 -21.86
CA PRO A 35 0.04 9.36 -20.99
C PRO A 35 -0.56 10.35 -19.97
N PHE A 36 -1.49 9.89 -19.12
CA PHE A 36 -2.02 10.69 -18.00
C PHE A 36 -0.92 11.04 -16.99
N ASP A 37 0.09 10.19 -16.91
CA ASP A 37 1.27 10.30 -16.05
C ASP A 37 2.05 11.60 -16.33
N THR A 38 2.14 12.03 -17.58
CA THR A 38 2.90 13.24 -17.93
C THR A 38 2.12 14.53 -17.63
N TRP A 39 0.79 14.47 -17.59
CA TRP A 39 -0.08 15.64 -17.35
C TRP A 39 -0.05 16.15 -15.91
N ALA A 40 0.17 15.27 -14.95
CA ALA A 40 0.32 15.63 -13.54
C ALA A 40 1.79 15.82 -13.11
N GLY A 41 2.75 15.72 -14.05
CA GLY A 41 4.19 15.76 -13.75
C GLY A 41 4.72 14.53 -13.02
N VAL A 42 3.98 13.40 -13.03
CA VAL A 42 4.33 12.17 -12.29
C VAL A 42 4.37 10.99 -13.25
N THR A 43 5.56 10.51 -13.59
CA THR A 43 5.68 9.32 -14.43
C THR A 43 5.24 8.07 -13.64
N ALA A 44 4.30 7.31 -14.20
CA ALA A 44 3.71 6.14 -13.55
C ALA A 44 4.80 5.12 -13.16
N SER A 45 5.82 4.97 -13.99
CA SER A 45 6.95 4.10 -13.72
C SER A 45 7.81 4.56 -12.54
N VAL A 46 8.10 5.86 -12.40
CA VAL A 46 8.88 6.37 -11.24
C VAL A 46 8.05 6.27 -9.97
N ALA A 47 6.76 6.61 -10.03
CA ALA A 47 5.85 6.47 -8.90
C ALA A 47 5.75 5.01 -8.43
N GLY A 48 5.62 4.07 -9.37
CA GLY A 48 5.55 2.64 -9.05
C GLY A 48 6.85 2.07 -8.51
N VAL A 49 8.01 2.50 -9.02
CA VAL A 49 9.32 2.13 -8.48
C VAL A 49 9.52 2.70 -7.08
N ALA A 50 9.21 3.98 -6.86
CA ALA A 50 9.32 4.62 -5.55
C ALA A 50 8.37 3.98 -4.53
N PHE A 51 7.14 3.67 -4.94
CA PHE A 51 6.16 2.97 -4.10
C PHE A 51 6.65 1.55 -3.74
N GLY A 52 7.12 0.78 -4.72
CA GLY A 52 7.66 -0.56 -4.50
C GLY A 52 8.88 -0.55 -3.56
N ALA A 53 9.81 0.39 -3.75
CA ALA A 53 10.96 0.56 -2.86
C ALA A 53 10.53 0.95 -1.43
N GLY A 54 9.56 1.85 -1.29
CA GLY A 54 8.99 2.22 0.00
C GLY A 54 8.35 1.03 0.73
N VAL A 55 7.64 0.16 0.01
CA VAL A 55 7.07 -1.08 0.55
C VAL A 55 8.17 -2.05 1.01
N MET A 56 9.28 -2.19 0.26
CA MET A 56 10.42 -3.03 0.71
C MET A 56 11.04 -2.50 1.99
N ILE A 57 11.30 -1.19 2.06
CA ILE A 57 11.90 -0.55 3.24
C ILE A 57 10.98 -0.70 4.45
N ALA A 58 9.67 -0.50 4.26
CA ALA A 58 8.68 -0.73 5.31
C ALA A 58 8.60 -2.20 5.76
N GLY A 59 8.90 -3.14 4.85
CA GLY A 59 8.95 -4.58 5.12
C GLY A 59 9.99 -5.01 6.15
N PHE A 60 10.99 -4.17 6.47
CA PHE A 60 11.91 -4.47 7.57
C PHE A 60 11.23 -4.45 8.94
N ASP A 61 10.34 -3.47 9.17
CA ASP A 61 9.52 -3.34 10.38
C ASP A 61 8.08 -2.92 10.03
N PRO A 62 7.22 -3.87 9.63
CA PRO A 62 5.87 -3.58 9.19
C PRO A 62 4.99 -2.93 10.26
N GLU A 63 5.17 -3.34 11.52
CA GLU A 63 4.39 -2.88 12.67
C GLU A 63 4.66 -1.40 13.00
N ARG A 64 5.90 -0.93 12.76
CA ARG A 64 6.25 0.48 12.94
C ARG A 64 5.81 1.34 11.75
N ASN A 65 5.64 0.72 10.58
CA ASN A 65 5.37 1.36 9.31
C ASN A 65 3.96 1.02 8.77
N VAL A 66 2.95 1.09 9.65
CA VAL A 66 1.55 0.72 9.33
C VAL A 66 1.00 1.47 8.12
N SER A 67 1.43 2.71 7.88
CA SER A 67 1.02 3.51 6.72
C SER A 67 1.35 2.83 5.39
N TRP A 68 2.51 2.18 5.27
CA TRP A 68 2.92 1.44 4.08
C TRP A 68 2.16 0.13 3.91
N VAL A 69 1.84 -0.55 5.01
CA VAL A 69 0.98 -1.74 4.99
C VAL A 69 -0.42 -1.36 4.51
N ARG A 70 -0.99 -0.26 5.00
CA ARG A 70 -2.27 0.29 4.53
C ARG A 70 -2.21 0.70 3.07
N ALA A 71 -1.10 1.33 2.64
CA ALA A 71 -0.92 1.71 1.24
C ALA A 71 -0.85 0.48 0.33
N LEU A 72 -0.22 -0.61 0.77
CA LEU A 72 -0.18 -1.86 0.03
C LEU A 72 -1.56 -2.55 -0.04
N VAL A 73 -2.35 -2.50 1.04
CA VAL A 73 -3.76 -2.94 1.03
C VAL A 73 -4.58 -2.09 0.05
N LEU A 74 -4.42 -0.77 0.08
CA LEU A 74 -5.10 0.13 -0.84
C LEU A 74 -4.70 -0.16 -2.30
N TYR A 75 -3.42 -0.38 -2.56
CA TYR A 75 -2.93 -0.79 -3.87
C TYR A 75 -3.62 -2.08 -4.35
N ALA A 76 -3.73 -3.11 -3.49
CA ALA A 76 -4.39 -4.36 -3.85
C ALA A 76 -5.88 -4.16 -4.20
N ILE A 77 -6.59 -3.31 -3.45
CA ILE A 77 -7.99 -2.95 -3.74
C ILE A 77 -8.09 -2.22 -5.08
N LEU A 78 -7.25 -1.21 -5.30
CA LEU A 78 -7.23 -0.43 -6.53
C LEU A 78 -6.88 -1.31 -7.74
N GLN A 79 -5.99 -2.27 -7.59
CA GLN A 79 -5.65 -3.24 -8.64
C GLN A 79 -6.86 -4.09 -9.02
N VAL A 80 -7.63 -4.59 -8.04
CA VAL A 80 -8.87 -5.33 -8.31
C VAL A 80 -9.88 -4.45 -9.07
N VAL A 81 -10.07 -3.20 -8.63
CA VAL A 81 -10.96 -2.25 -9.30
C VAL A 81 -10.50 -1.96 -10.74
N TYR A 82 -9.19 -1.78 -10.94
CA TYR A 82 -8.60 -1.55 -12.27
C TYR A 82 -8.83 -2.74 -13.22
N GLN A 83 -8.68 -3.98 -12.73
CA GLN A 83 -8.94 -5.17 -13.55
C GLN A 83 -10.41 -5.31 -13.93
N ILE A 84 -11.33 -4.97 -13.03
CA ILE A 84 -12.77 -4.94 -13.34
C ILE A 84 -13.08 -3.85 -14.36
N PHE A 85 -12.53 -2.65 -14.16
CA PHE A 85 -12.73 -1.52 -15.06
C PHE A 85 -12.19 -1.78 -16.47
N SER A 86 -10.96 -2.31 -16.58
CA SER A 86 -10.36 -2.67 -17.87
C SER A 86 -11.12 -3.77 -18.59
N GLN A 87 -11.66 -4.75 -17.86
CA GLN A 87 -12.50 -5.78 -18.46
C GLN A 87 -13.80 -5.20 -19.03
N VAL A 88 -14.44 -4.28 -18.32
CA VAL A 88 -15.71 -3.67 -18.76
C VAL A 88 -15.51 -2.66 -19.90
N THR A 89 -14.42 -1.89 -19.88
CA THR A 89 -14.21 -0.78 -20.83
C THR A 89 -13.50 -1.17 -22.11
N ILE A 90 -12.52 -2.08 -22.02
CA ILE A 90 -11.64 -2.44 -23.15
C ILE A 90 -11.51 -3.95 -23.34
N ALA A 91 -12.34 -4.76 -22.67
CA ALA A 91 -12.34 -6.23 -22.75
C ALA A 91 -10.95 -6.86 -22.50
N ARG A 92 -10.13 -6.22 -21.66
CA ARG A 92 -8.84 -6.76 -21.21
C ARG A 92 -8.95 -7.15 -19.75
N PHE A 93 -8.63 -8.39 -19.45
CA PHE A 93 -8.55 -8.90 -18.10
C PHE A 93 -7.31 -9.76 -17.93
N ASP A 94 -6.44 -9.37 -17.00
CA ASP A 94 -5.34 -10.21 -16.58
C ASP A 94 -5.69 -10.89 -15.25
N ILE A 95 -6.01 -12.17 -15.37
CA ILE A 95 -6.41 -13.02 -14.26
C ILE A 95 -5.29 -13.22 -13.24
N VAL A 96 -4.03 -13.19 -13.67
CA VAL A 96 -2.87 -13.39 -12.78
C VAL A 96 -2.75 -12.20 -11.85
N SER A 97 -2.75 -10.98 -12.40
CA SER A 97 -2.72 -9.75 -11.62
C SER A 97 -3.91 -9.64 -10.65
N PHE A 98 -5.10 -10.08 -11.08
CA PHE A 98 -6.30 -10.08 -10.24
C PHE A 98 -6.19 -11.04 -9.04
N ILE A 99 -5.76 -12.29 -9.29
CA ILE A 99 -5.59 -13.29 -8.23
C ILE A 99 -4.50 -12.84 -7.24
N ILE A 100 -3.37 -12.32 -7.74
CA ILE A 100 -2.29 -11.80 -6.88
C ILE A 100 -2.82 -10.70 -5.96
N ALA A 101 -3.59 -9.74 -6.50
CA ALA A 101 -4.15 -8.65 -5.70
C ALA A 101 -5.05 -9.16 -4.57
N ILE A 102 -5.95 -10.11 -4.86
CA ILE A 102 -6.83 -10.71 -3.85
C ILE A 102 -6.01 -11.48 -2.80
N LEU A 103 -5.05 -12.30 -3.23
CA LEU A 103 -4.20 -13.07 -2.32
C LEU A 103 -3.40 -12.15 -1.40
N VAL A 104 -2.83 -11.07 -1.93
CA VAL A 104 -2.07 -10.09 -1.14
C VAL A 104 -2.97 -9.38 -0.14
N ALA A 105 -4.15 -8.92 -0.54
CA ALA A 105 -5.10 -8.30 0.38
C ALA A 105 -5.50 -9.27 1.50
N ALA A 106 -5.84 -10.52 1.16
CA ALA A 106 -6.20 -11.55 2.13
C ALA A 106 -5.05 -11.90 3.07
N LEU A 107 -3.84 -12.07 2.52
CA LEU A 107 -2.63 -12.37 3.29
C LEU A 107 -2.25 -11.21 4.20
N LEU A 108 -2.35 -9.95 3.77
CA LEU A 108 -2.08 -8.81 4.65
C LEU A 108 -3.08 -8.72 5.79
N ILE A 109 -4.38 -8.94 5.55
CA ILE A 109 -5.38 -8.92 6.62
C ILE A 109 -5.20 -10.09 7.59
N PHE A 110 -4.87 -11.27 7.06
CA PHE A 110 -4.68 -12.49 7.85
C PHE A 110 -3.37 -12.44 8.63
N LEU A 111 -2.26 -12.23 7.92
CA LEU A 111 -0.94 -11.98 8.46
C LEU A 111 -0.78 -10.52 8.87
N TYR A 112 -1.63 -9.94 9.70
CA TYR A 112 -1.24 -8.72 10.42
C TYR A 112 -1.72 -8.86 11.86
N PRO A 113 -0.84 -8.63 12.85
CA PRO A 113 -1.16 -8.94 14.24
C PRO A 113 -2.27 -8.04 14.77
N ASN A 114 -2.24 -6.74 14.42
CA ASN A 114 -3.19 -5.74 14.88
C ASN A 114 -4.18 -5.34 13.77
N LYS A 115 -5.20 -6.18 13.52
CA LYS A 115 -6.22 -5.91 12.49
C LYS A 115 -6.94 -4.56 12.68
N ALA A 116 -7.10 -4.12 13.92
CA ALA A 116 -7.68 -2.82 14.28
C ALA A 116 -6.78 -1.63 13.92
N GLU A 117 -5.48 -1.82 13.71
CA GLU A 117 -4.61 -0.76 13.20
C GLU A 117 -4.68 -0.65 11.67
N LEU A 118 -5.05 -1.72 10.96
CA LEU A 118 -5.24 -1.67 9.52
C LEU A 118 -6.52 -0.92 9.16
N MET A 119 -7.60 -1.20 9.89
CA MET A 119 -8.87 -0.49 9.77
C MET A 119 -8.79 0.76 10.63
N MET A 120 -8.61 1.93 10.04
CA MET A 120 -8.50 3.21 10.76
C MET A 120 -9.37 3.25 12.02
N GLN A 121 -8.76 3.15 13.21
CA GLN A 121 -9.41 3.62 14.41
C GLN A 121 -9.61 5.12 14.22
N SER A 122 -10.85 5.47 13.88
CA SER A 122 -11.36 6.83 13.83
C SER A 122 -10.88 7.60 15.06
N GLY A 123 -10.24 8.74 14.85
CA GLY A 123 -10.22 9.81 15.85
C GLY A 123 -9.47 9.51 17.15
N GLY A 124 -8.23 9.02 17.09
CA GLY A 124 -7.27 9.23 18.16
C GLY A 124 -6.55 10.56 17.98
N MET A 125 -7.29 11.68 17.87
CA MET A 125 -6.68 13.00 17.96
C MET A 125 -6.01 13.03 19.33
N LYS A 126 -4.67 12.93 19.36
CA LYS A 126 -3.90 13.50 20.47
C LYS A 126 -4.11 15.00 20.35
N SER A 127 -5.30 15.46 20.75
CA SER A 127 -5.50 16.81 21.24
C SER A 127 -4.45 16.93 22.34
N GLY A 128 -3.39 17.67 22.03
CA GLY A 128 -2.39 18.04 23.01
C GLY A 128 -3.17 18.69 24.15
N GLY A 129 -3.32 17.95 25.24
CA GLY A 129 -3.85 18.49 26.48
C GLY A 129 -2.87 19.52 26.99
N MET A 130 -2.98 20.75 26.48
CA MET A 130 -2.44 21.92 27.13
C MET A 130 -3.06 21.92 28.53
N LYS A 131 -2.24 21.61 29.53
CA LYS A 131 -2.70 21.62 30.92
C LYS A 131 -3.12 23.06 31.25
N PRO A 132 -4.28 23.28 31.89
CA PRO A 132 -4.72 24.62 32.32
C PRO A 132 -3.79 25.30 33.36
N GLY A 133 -2.62 24.75 33.66
CA GLY A 133 -1.65 25.29 34.60
C GLY A 133 -0.61 26.24 33.99
N ASP A 134 -0.38 26.18 32.68
CA ASP A 134 0.70 26.97 32.03
C ASP A 134 0.29 28.42 31.72
N MET A 135 -0.99 28.79 31.91
CA MET A 135 -1.46 30.17 31.76
C MET A 135 -1.18 31.06 32.98
N LYS A 136 -0.86 30.52 34.16
CA LYS A 136 -0.72 31.32 35.39
C LYS A 136 0.67 31.91 35.63
N ALA A 137 1.64 31.67 34.75
CA ALA A 137 3.02 32.14 34.92
C ALA A 137 3.36 33.39 34.08
N ARG A 138 2.37 34.03 33.44
CA ARG A 138 2.56 35.24 32.65
C ARG A 138 1.48 36.27 32.95
N ALA A 139 1.51 36.81 34.17
CA ALA A 139 0.88 38.08 34.53
C ALA A 139 1.75 38.76 35.57
#